data_AF-A0A1Q3SJT4-F1
#
_entry.id   AF-A0A1Q3SJT4-F1
#
_cell.length_a   1.000
_cell.length_b   1.000
_cell.length_c   1.000
_cell.angle_alpha   90.00
_cell.angle_beta   90.00
_cell.angle_gamma   90.00
#
_symmetry.space_group_name_H-M   'P 1'
#
loop_
_entity.id
_entity.type
_entity.pdbx_description
1 polymer ?
#
loop_
_entity_poly.entity_id
_entity_poly.type
_entity_poly.pdbx_seq_one_letter_code
_entity_poly.pdbx_strand_id
1 'polypeptide(L)'
;MPVTNEVAGEKITQNVLASFENAPDARLKEVMTSLVLHLHAFLREVNVTEEEWMAGIQFLTRTGQMCDDARQEFILLSDTLGVSMLVDAINHRAGGGSTENTIFGPFYRDGAEEMPVGASINKDGKGDPAVVQGRVLSTEGAPIANATLDIWEGGANGLYEQQDPDQPEMNLRGIFHTDDQGYYRFVAIRPVSYPIPDDGPVGAMLRALQRKHWRPGHIHLLVKAPGYNPLTTHIFASGDEFLVSDPVFGVKDSLVVDFNRNESEEEAAKYGVQAPFYTANFDFILKPSGK
;
A
#
# COMPACT_ATOMS: atom_id res chain seq x y z
N MET A 1 31.50 37.01 26.64
CA MET A 1 31.60 35.56 26.86
C MET A 1 31.30 34.89 25.53
N PRO A 2 32.11 33.94 25.05
CA PRO A 2 31.83 33.29 23.78
C PRO A 2 30.54 32.48 23.95
N VAL A 3 29.56 32.77 23.11
CA VAL A 3 28.31 32.00 23.01
C VAL A 3 28.73 30.59 22.57
N THR A 4 28.53 29.59 23.42
CA THR A 4 28.79 28.19 23.06
C THR A 4 27.94 27.82 21.85
N ASN A 5 28.44 26.98 20.95
CA ASN A 5 27.73 26.58 19.71
C ASN A 5 26.31 26.06 19.96
N GLU A 6 26.06 25.51 21.15
CA GLU A 6 24.77 25.04 21.63
C GLU A 6 23.73 26.18 21.75
N VAL A 7 24.12 27.33 22.30
CA VAL A 7 23.26 28.53 22.43
C VAL A 7 23.00 29.18 21.06
N ALA A 8 23.93 29.05 20.11
CA ALA A 8 23.72 29.53 18.74
C ALA A 8 22.68 28.67 17.98
N GLY A 9 22.72 27.34 18.15
CA GLY A 9 21.77 26.41 17.53
C GLY A 9 20.34 26.56 18.06
N GLU A 10 20.16 26.77 19.37
CA GLU A 10 18.84 27.03 19.97
C GLU A 10 18.23 28.34 19.46
N LYS A 11 19.05 29.38 19.31
CA LYS A 11 18.61 30.69 18.79
C LYS A 11 18.11 30.61 17.35
N ILE A 12 18.68 29.75 16.51
CA ILE A 12 18.22 29.54 15.13
C ILE A 12 16.84 28.90 15.10
N THR A 13 16.61 27.82 15.87
CA THR A 13 15.27 27.19 15.95
C THR A 13 14.21 28.20 16.38
N GLN A 14 14.47 28.97 17.44
CA GLN A 14 13.52 29.98 17.93
C GLN A 14 13.19 31.04 16.87
N ASN A 15 14.19 31.51 16.12
CA ASN A 15 13.97 32.49 15.04
C ASN A 15 13.07 31.94 13.92
N VAL A 16 13.26 30.67 13.53
CA VAL A 16 12.40 30.03 12.51
C VAL A 16 10.97 29.92 13.02
N LEU A 17 10.77 29.49 14.27
CA LEU A 17 9.43 29.38 14.86
C LEU A 17 8.73 30.75 14.99
N ALA A 18 9.46 31.78 15.37
CA ALA A 18 8.94 33.16 15.43
C ALA A 18 8.46 33.64 14.05
N SER A 19 9.09 33.21 12.95
CA SER A 19 8.66 33.57 11.60
C SER A 19 7.25 33.05 11.24
N PHE A 20 6.73 32.04 11.95
CA PHE A 20 5.40 31.47 11.73
C PHE A 20 4.31 32.17 12.56
N GLU A 21 4.64 33.14 13.42
CA GLU A 21 3.69 33.72 14.39
C GLU A 21 2.42 34.27 13.72
N ASN A 22 2.57 34.94 12.59
CA ASN A 22 1.50 35.60 11.86
C ASN A 22 0.87 34.74 10.75
N ALA A 23 1.14 33.44 10.72
CA ALA A 23 0.53 32.55 9.74
C ALA A 23 -1.01 32.53 9.92
N PRO A 24 -1.81 32.83 8.88
CA PRO A 24 -3.26 32.96 9.00
C PRO A 24 -3.97 31.60 9.16
N ASP A 25 -3.40 30.54 8.60
CA ASP A 25 -3.90 29.17 8.75
C ASP A 25 -3.30 28.55 10.02
N ALA A 26 -4.15 28.38 11.03
CA ALA A 26 -3.76 27.82 12.32
C ALA A 26 -3.27 26.36 12.20
N ARG A 27 -3.83 25.56 11.29
CA ARG A 27 -3.43 24.17 11.10
C ARG A 27 -2.09 24.07 10.39
N LEU A 28 -1.88 24.87 9.35
CA LEU A 28 -0.58 24.95 8.67
C LEU A 28 0.52 25.39 9.65
N LYS A 29 0.23 26.40 10.48
CA LYS A 29 1.16 26.86 11.53
C LYS A 29 1.54 25.72 12.47
N GLU A 30 0.56 24.98 12.99
CA GLU A 30 0.79 23.84 13.88
C GLU A 30 1.69 22.78 13.24
N VAL A 31 1.38 22.37 11.99
CA VAL A 31 2.13 21.36 11.25
C VAL A 31 3.58 21.82 11.01
N MET A 32 3.78 23.05 10.51
CA MET A 32 5.13 23.55 10.21
C MET A 32 5.96 23.78 11.46
N THR A 33 5.36 24.25 12.57
CA THR A 33 6.03 24.36 13.87
C THR A 33 6.54 22.99 14.34
N SER A 34 5.69 21.96 14.29
CA SER A 34 6.09 20.61 14.69
C SER A 34 7.19 20.05 13.80
N LEU A 35 7.05 20.17 12.48
CA LEU A 35 8.04 19.71 11.51
C LEU A 35 9.42 20.32 11.75
N VAL A 36 9.50 21.65 11.94
CA VAL A 36 10.77 22.35 12.19
C VAL A 36 11.40 21.90 13.52
N LEU A 37 10.59 21.72 14.57
CA LEU A 37 11.08 21.23 15.86
C LEU A 37 11.73 19.86 15.72
N HIS A 38 11.07 18.91 15.06
CA HIS A 38 11.60 17.56 14.85
C HIS A 38 12.80 17.54 13.91
N LEU A 39 12.78 18.31 12.81
CA LEU A 39 13.90 18.41 11.88
C LEU A 39 15.15 18.98 12.56
N HIS A 40 15.04 20.10 13.28
CA HIS A 40 16.19 20.69 13.97
C HIS A 40 16.67 19.81 15.12
N ALA A 41 15.78 19.06 15.78
CA ALA A 41 16.18 18.07 16.78
C ALA A 41 17.02 16.96 16.15
N PHE A 42 16.58 16.36 15.03
CA PHE A 42 17.32 15.35 14.28
C PHE A 42 18.73 15.85 13.88
N LEU A 43 18.82 17.04 13.28
CA LEU A 43 20.10 17.60 12.84
C LEU A 43 21.11 17.74 13.98
N ARG A 44 20.63 18.13 15.18
CA ARG A 44 21.46 18.25 16.39
C ARG A 44 21.82 16.89 16.99
N GLU A 45 20.86 15.97 17.05
CA GLU A 45 21.02 14.64 17.63
C GLU A 45 22.15 13.87 16.97
N VAL A 46 22.21 13.89 15.64
CA VAL A 46 23.25 13.17 14.88
C VAL A 46 24.45 14.05 14.52
N ASN A 47 24.44 15.32 14.92
CA ASN A 47 25.48 16.31 14.63
C ASN A 47 25.88 16.35 13.15
N VAL A 48 24.89 16.56 12.27
CA VAL A 48 25.04 16.52 10.81
C VAL A 48 26.18 17.43 10.32
N THR A 49 27.08 16.87 9.51
CA THR A 49 28.15 17.61 8.85
C THR A 49 27.66 18.34 7.60
N GLU A 50 28.43 19.33 7.12
CA GLU A 50 28.11 20.05 5.88
C GLU A 50 28.08 19.12 4.64
N GLU A 51 28.97 18.12 4.62
CA GLU A 51 29.02 17.11 3.55
C GLU A 51 27.78 16.22 3.56
N GLU A 52 27.37 15.71 4.73
CA GLU A 52 26.15 14.91 4.88
C GLU A 52 24.90 15.73 4.55
N TRP A 53 24.85 16.99 4.96
CA TRP A 53 23.77 17.90 4.60
C TRP A 53 23.67 18.07 3.09
N MET A 54 24.79 18.34 2.40
CA MET A 54 24.81 18.46 0.94
C MET A 54 24.38 17.15 0.25
N ALA A 55 24.83 16.00 0.76
CA ALA A 55 24.39 14.70 0.27
C ALA A 55 22.87 14.51 0.42
N GLY A 56 22.28 14.93 1.54
CA GLY A 56 20.84 14.93 1.76
C GLY A 56 20.09 15.84 0.79
N ILE A 57 20.61 17.05 0.51
CA ILE A 57 20.04 17.95 -0.49
C ILE A 57 20.07 17.33 -1.89
N GLN A 58 21.19 16.72 -2.29
CA GLN A 58 21.33 16.04 -3.58
C GLN A 58 20.42 14.81 -3.68
N PHE A 59 20.23 14.08 -2.58
CA PHE A 59 19.28 12.97 -2.50
C PHE A 59 17.86 13.45 -2.80
N LEU A 60 17.35 14.43 -2.04
CA LEU A 60 16.00 14.98 -2.22
C LEU A 60 15.80 15.61 -3.61
N THR A 61 16.84 16.25 -4.14
CA THR A 61 16.83 16.83 -5.50
C THR A 61 16.63 15.74 -6.55
N ARG A 62 17.40 14.64 -6.47
CA ARG A 62 17.25 13.52 -7.40
C ARG A 62 15.92 12.79 -7.23
N THR A 63 15.42 12.66 -5.99
CA THR A 63 14.08 12.11 -5.73
C THR A 63 13.02 12.91 -6.47
N GLY A 64 13.07 14.25 -6.40
CA GLY A 64 12.16 15.11 -7.16
C GLY A 64 12.32 14.98 -8.68
N GLN A 65 13.55 14.93 -9.18
CA GLN A 65 13.85 14.79 -10.62
C GLN A 65 13.41 13.45 -11.22
N MET A 66 13.22 12.43 -10.39
CA MET A 66 12.73 11.12 -10.80
C MET A 66 11.22 10.96 -10.73
N CYS A 67 10.49 11.96 -10.25
CA CYS A 67 9.04 11.96 -10.30
C CYS A 67 8.55 12.40 -11.69
N ASP A 68 7.61 11.64 -12.25
CA ASP A 68 6.87 11.96 -13.47
C ASP A 68 5.40 11.50 -13.33
N ASP A 69 4.65 11.48 -14.44
CA ASP A 69 3.23 11.09 -14.43
C ASP A 69 3.01 9.61 -14.07
N ALA A 70 4.00 8.74 -14.28
CA ALA A 70 3.94 7.31 -14.02
C ALA A 70 4.71 6.90 -12.74
N ARG A 71 5.68 7.70 -12.30
CA ARG A 71 6.57 7.42 -11.18
C ARG A 71 6.50 8.51 -10.12
N GLN A 72 6.23 8.12 -8.88
CA GLN A 72 6.24 9.02 -7.72
C GLN A 72 7.31 8.60 -6.70
N GLU A 73 8.56 9.00 -6.93
CA GLU A 73 9.70 8.64 -6.08
C GLU A 73 9.59 9.23 -4.65
N PHE A 74 8.91 10.37 -4.46
CA PHE A 74 8.62 10.89 -3.11
C PHE A 74 7.60 10.04 -2.35
N ILE A 75 6.62 9.45 -3.03
CA ILE A 75 5.71 8.47 -2.42
C ILE A 75 6.51 7.22 -2.05
N LEU A 76 7.37 6.73 -2.95
CA LEU A 76 8.23 5.58 -2.65
C LEU A 76 9.18 5.83 -1.47
N LEU A 77 9.71 7.05 -1.34
CA LEU A 77 10.49 7.46 -0.17
C LEU A 77 9.64 7.43 1.11
N SER A 78 8.42 7.96 1.07
CA SER A 78 7.46 7.89 2.18
C SER A 78 7.15 6.45 2.58
N ASP A 79 6.88 5.58 1.60
CA ASP A 79 6.56 4.17 1.80
C ASP A 79 7.73 3.44 2.47
N THR A 80 8.94 3.60 1.92
CA THR A 80 10.12 2.90 2.40
C THR A 80 10.65 3.42 3.74
N LEU A 81 10.28 4.63 4.16
CA LEU A 81 10.52 5.15 5.51
C LEU A 81 9.38 4.82 6.49
N GLY A 82 8.33 4.12 6.05
CA GLY A 82 7.18 3.75 6.87
C GLY A 82 6.22 4.91 7.16
N VAL A 83 6.42 6.08 6.54
CA VAL A 83 5.58 7.27 6.74
C VAL A 83 4.17 7.01 6.22
N SER A 84 4.03 6.40 5.04
CA SER A 84 2.72 6.11 4.46
C SER A 84 1.88 5.18 5.36
N MET A 85 2.51 4.13 5.90
CA MET A 85 1.86 3.22 6.86
C MET A 85 1.53 3.89 8.19
N LEU A 86 2.38 4.80 8.68
CA LEU A 86 2.08 5.56 9.89
C LEU A 86 0.90 6.52 9.68
N VAL A 87 0.84 7.21 8.53
CA VAL A 87 -0.29 8.05 8.15
C VAL A 87 -1.57 7.22 8.05
N ASP A 88 -1.51 6.03 7.43
CA ASP A 88 -2.64 5.09 7.41
C ASP A 88 -3.10 4.74 8.83
N ALA A 89 -2.19 4.29 9.70
CA ALA A 89 -2.51 3.91 11.07
C ALA A 89 -3.12 5.05 11.92
N ILE A 90 -2.69 6.29 11.70
CA ILE A 90 -3.23 7.47 12.40
C ILE A 90 -4.68 7.73 11.99
N ASN A 91 -4.98 7.64 10.69
CA ASN A 91 -6.29 8.00 10.14
C ASN A 91 -7.29 6.84 10.16
N HIS A 92 -6.80 5.60 10.16
CA HIS A 92 -7.60 4.39 10.02
C HIS A 92 -7.36 3.42 11.17
N ARG A 93 -7.45 3.90 12.41
CA ARG A 93 -7.32 3.05 13.60
C ARG A 93 -8.32 1.90 13.52
N ALA A 94 -7.79 0.71 13.21
CA ALA A 94 -8.55 -0.53 13.26
C ALA A 94 -8.97 -0.74 14.72
N GLY A 95 -10.27 -0.83 14.93
CA GLY A 95 -10.87 -0.95 16.24
C GLY A 95 -12.31 -1.36 16.07
N GLY A 96 -12.77 -2.33 16.86
CA GLY A 96 -14.13 -2.87 16.74
C GLY A 96 -14.28 -4.00 15.72
N GLY A 97 -13.21 -4.73 15.38
CA GLY A 97 -13.29 -5.95 14.56
C GLY A 97 -13.37 -5.74 13.04
N SER A 98 -13.16 -4.52 12.54
CA SER A 98 -13.05 -4.24 11.09
C SER A 98 -11.74 -4.79 10.51
N THR A 99 -11.74 -5.12 9.22
CA THR A 99 -10.51 -5.47 8.48
C THR A 99 -9.54 -4.29 8.52
N GLU A 100 -8.24 -4.59 8.62
CA GLU A 100 -7.22 -3.57 8.69
C GLU A 100 -6.95 -2.93 7.32
N ASN A 101 -6.78 -1.60 7.31
CA ASN A 101 -6.31 -0.88 6.13
C ASN A 101 -4.81 -1.14 5.89
N THR A 102 -4.34 -0.88 4.68
CA THR A 102 -2.91 -0.74 4.37
C THR A 102 -2.74 0.23 3.20
N ILE A 103 -1.50 0.56 2.82
CA ILE A 103 -1.22 1.58 1.80
C ILE A 103 -1.90 1.29 0.47
N PHE A 104 -2.34 2.33 -0.24
CA PHE A 104 -2.97 2.20 -1.55
C PHE A 104 -2.00 1.69 -2.62
N GLY A 105 -0.73 2.09 -2.54
CA GLY A 105 0.27 1.84 -3.57
C GLY A 105 0.08 2.72 -4.83
N PRO A 106 1.09 2.79 -5.71
CA PRO A 106 1.08 3.71 -6.85
C PRO A 106 0.42 3.16 -8.13
N PHE A 107 -0.05 1.91 -8.11
CA PHE A 107 -0.43 1.16 -9.32
C PHE A 107 -1.93 1.03 -9.54
N TYR A 108 -2.75 1.78 -8.81
CA TYR A 108 -4.18 1.85 -9.08
C TYR A 108 -4.46 2.60 -10.39
N ARG A 109 -5.45 2.14 -11.15
CA ARG A 109 -5.96 2.81 -12.35
C ARG A 109 -7.48 2.74 -12.36
N ASP A 110 -8.13 3.87 -12.61
CA ASP A 110 -9.57 3.91 -12.89
C ASP A 110 -9.90 3.24 -14.23
N GLY A 111 -11.13 2.74 -14.36
CA GLY A 111 -11.65 2.19 -15.62
C GLY A 111 -11.55 0.66 -15.74
N ALA A 112 -11.31 -0.04 -14.64
CA ALA A 112 -11.50 -1.49 -14.58
C ALA A 112 -12.97 -1.85 -14.89
N GLU A 113 -13.17 -3.01 -15.54
CA GLU A 113 -14.49 -3.49 -15.95
C GLU A 113 -15.27 -4.05 -14.76
N GLU A 114 -16.59 -3.78 -14.71
CA GLU A 114 -17.50 -4.51 -13.82
C GLU A 114 -17.76 -5.92 -14.36
N MET A 115 -17.42 -6.93 -13.57
CA MET A 115 -17.44 -8.33 -14.00
C MET A 115 -18.45 -9.16 -13.18
N PRO A 116 -19.04 -10.23 -13.78
CA PRO A 116 -19.93 -11.11 -13.05
C PRO A 116 -19.17 -11.95 -12.00
N VAL A 117 -19.86 -12.35 -10.94
CA VAL A 117 -19.28 -13.16 -9.84
C VAL A 117 -18.60 -14.43 -10.38
N GLY A 118 -17.32 -14.60 -10.03
CA GLY A 118 -16.48 -15.72 -10.44
C GLY A 118 -15.78 -15.53 -11.78
N ALA A 119 -15.93 -14.38 -12.44
CA ALA A 119 -15.14 -14.07 -13.63
C ALA A 119 -13.64 -13.95 -13.32
N SER A 120 -12.83 -14.17 -14.35
CA SER A 120 -11.37 -14.01 -14.28
C SER A 120 -10.95 -12.58 -14.63
N ILE A 121 -10.19 -11.95 -13.73
CA ILE A 121 -9.50 -10.68 -14.02
C ILE A 121 -8.21 -10.92 -14.81
N ASN A 122 -7.72 -12.16 -14.87
CA ASN A 122 -6.59 -12.54 -15.72
C ASN A 122 -7.03 -12.65 -17.19
N LYS A 123 -6.54 -11.74 -18.02
CA LYS A 123 -6.87 -11.62 -19.45
C LYS A 123 -5.83 -12.28 -20.36
N ASP A 124 -4.62 -12.55 -19.87
CA ASP A 124 -3.53 -13.11 -20.68
C ASP A 124 -3.27 -14.60 -20.43
N GLY A 125 -3.91 -15.16 -19.38
CA GLY A 125 -3.84 -16.58 -19.04
C GLY A 125 -2.50 -17.03 -18.48
N LYS A 126 -1.62 -16.10 -18.07
CA LYS A 126 -0.33 -16.44 -17.45
C LYS A 126 -0.44 -16.45 -15.92
N GLY A 127 0.38 -17.28 -15.28
CA GLY A 127 0.39 -17.44 -13.82
C GLY A 127 -0.54 -18.56 -13.34
N ASP A 128 -0.38 -18.97 -12.09
CA ASP A 128 -1.21 -20.02 -11.49
C ASP A 128 -2.57 -19.45 -11.12
N PRO A 129 -3.70 -20.02 -11.61
CA PRO A 129 -5.03 -19.50 -11.28
C PRO A 129 -5.29 -19.52 -9.77
N ALA A 130 -5.87 -18.46 -9.24
CA ALA A 130 -6.31 -18.37 -7.86
C ALA A 130 -7.78 -17.96 -7.77
N VAL A 131 -8.60 -18.79 -7.16
CA VAL A 131 -9.99 -18.45 -6.82
C VAL A 131 -9.98 -17.75 -5.46
N VAL A 132 -10.39 -16.48 -5.44
CA VAL A 132 -10.50 -15.69 -4.21
C VAL A 132 -11.98 -15.45 -3.93
N GLN A 133 -12.42 -15.76 -2.71
CA GLN A 133 -13.83 -15.68 -2.34
C GLN A 133 -14.02 -15.42 -0.85
N GLY A 134 -15.23 -14.99 -0.49
CA GLY A 134 -15.61 -14.76 0.89
C GLY A 134 -16.82 -13.85 0.97
N ARG A 135 -16.95 -13.10 2.06
CA ARG A 135 -18.05 -12.18 2.29
C ARG A 135 -17.59 -10.78 2.68
N VAL A 136 -18.38 -9.79 2.33
CA VAL A 136 -18.29 -8.45 2.90
C VAL A 136 -19.35 -8.33 4.00
N LEU A 137 -18.91 -8.07 5.22
CA LEU A 137 -19.74 -8.02 6.42
C LEU A 137 -19.57 -6.67 7.14
N SER A 138 -20.55 -6.34 7.97
CA SER A 138 -20.44 -5.26 8.95
C SER A 138 -19.69 -5.71 10.21
N THR A 139 -19.32 -4.76 11.08
CA THR A 139 -18.75 -5.05 12.41
C THR A 139 -19.66 -5.87 13.32
N GLU A 140 -20.95 -5.92 13.02
CA GLU A 140 -21.94 -6.75 13.72
C GLU A 140 -22.13 -8.14 13.08
N GLY A 141 -21.38 -8.45 12.01
CA GLY A 141 -21.44 -9.73 11.28
C GLY A 141 -22.59 -9.85 10.29
N ALA A 142 -23.36 -8.79 10.06
CA ALA A 142 -24.42 -8.79 9.05
C ALA A 142 -23.82 -8.65 7.64
N PRO A 143 -24.31 -9.41 6.64
CA PRO A 143 -23.82 -9.33 5.26
C PRO A 143 -24.15 -7.98 4.62
N ILE A 144 -23.23 -7.47 3.81
CA ILE A 144 -23.39 -6.23 3.06
C ILE A 144 -23.58 -6.57 1.59
N ALA A 145 -24.81 -6.45 1.11
CA ALA A 145 -25.17 -6.64 -0.29
C ALA A 145 -24.71 -5.46 -1.16
N ASN A 146 -24.38 -5.76 -2.42
CA ASN A 146 -23.96 -4.78 -3.42
C ASN A 146 -22.77 -3.89 -2.96
N ALA A 147 -21.91 -4.43 -2.10
CA ALA A 147 -20.61 -3.83 -1.82
C ALA A 147 -19.71 -4.02 -3.06
N THR A 148 -19.03 -2.95 -3.46
CA THR A 148 -18.08 -2.96 -4.57
C THR A 148 -16.72 -3.44 -4.07
N LEU A 149 -16.10 -4.39 -4.79
CA LEU A 149 -14.70 -4.78 -4.65
C LEU A 149 -13.97 -4.37 -5.92
N ASP A 150 -13.11 -3.37 -5.84
CA ASP A 150 -12.22 -2.95 -6.92
C ASP A 150 -10.83 -3.55 -6.67
N ILE A 151 -10.38 -4.41 -7.57
CA ILE A 151 -9.26 -5.34 -7.36
C ILE A 151 -8.19 -5.10 -8.41
N TRP A 152 -6.93 -5.12 -7.98
CA TRP A 152 -5.78 -5.13 -8.89
C TRP A 152 -4.60 -5.92 -8.31
N GLU A 153 -3.81 -6.54 -9.17
CA GLU A 153 -2.56 -7.22 -8.78
C GLU A 153 -1.52 -7.17 -9.91
N GLY A 154 -0.28 -7.57 -9.60
CA GLY A 154 0.78 -7.73 -10.58
C GLY A 154 0.67 -9.04 -11.35
N GLY A 155 1.21 -9.06 -12.56
CA GLY A 155 1.29 -10.25 -13.42
C GLY A 155 2.21 -11.34 -12.89
N ALA A 156 2.26 -12.47 -13.60
CA ALA A 156 3.15 -13.60 -13.27
C ALA A 156 4.65 -13.23 -13.31
N ASN A 157 5.01 -12.10 -13.93
CA ASN A 157 6.35 -11.52 -13.94
C ASN A 157 6.58 -10.50 -12.81
N GLY A 158 5.60 -10.27 -11.93
CA GLY A 158 5.65 -9.29 -10.84
C GLY A 158 5.40 -7.84 -11.25
N LEU A 159 5.07 -7.58 -12.52
CA LEU A 159 4.80 -6.24 -13.03
C LEU A 159 3.30 -5.98 -13.14
N TYR A 160 2.86 -4.81 -12.70
CA TYR A 160 1.52 -4.33 -13.06
C TYR A 160 1.48 -4.04 -14.56
N GLU A 161 0.32 -4.23 -15.17
CA GLU A 161 0.11 -4.01 -16.61
C GLU A 161 0.65 -2.65 -17.11
N GLN A 162 0.49 -1.57 -16.35
CA GLN A 162 1.01 -0.25 -16.71
C GLN A 162 2.55 -0.16 -16.79
N GLN A 163 3.26 -1.16 -16.28
CA GLN A 163 4.72 -1.28 -16.32
C GLN A 163 5.18 -2.27 -17.39
N ASP A 164 4.25 -2.99 -18.03
CA ASP A 164 4.53 -4.09 -18.95
C ASP A 164 3.66 -3.97 -20.21
N PRO A 165 4.21 -3.42 -21.32
CA PRO A 165 3.45 -3.19 -22.54
C PRO A 165 2.98 -4.49 -23.23
N ASP A 166 3.48 -5.66 -22.82
CA ASP A 166 3.05 -6.96 -23.35
C ASP A 166 1.79 -7.49 -22.63
N GLN A 167 1.34 -6.85 -21.55
CA GLN A 167 0.08 -7.19 -20.89
C GLN A 167 -1.12 -6.54 -21.61
N PRO A 168 -2.28 -7.24 -21.71
CA PRO A 168 -3.50 -6.65 -22.21
C PRO A 168 -3.97 -5.46 -21.37
N GLU A 169 -4.59 -4.45 -21.98
CA GLU A 169 -5.16 -3.30 -21.26
C GLU A 169 -6.06 -3.75 -20.09
N MET A 170 -5.80 -3.19 -18.90
CA MET A 170 -6.48 -3.54 -17.65
C MET A 170 -6.40 -5.05 -17.29
N ASN A 171 -5.33 -5.74 -17.66
CA ASN A 171 -5.07 -7.10 -17.18
C ASN A 171 -4.96 -7.12 -15.66
N LEU A 172 -5.49 -8.18 -15.03
CA LEU A 172 -5.48 -8.38 -13.57
C LEU A 172 -6.09 -7.22 -12.79
N ARG A 173 -7.11 -6.60 -13.38
CA ARG A 173 -7.93 -5.55 -12.76
C ARG A 173 -9.40 -5.85 -13.02
N GLY A 174 -10.24 -5.65 -12.01
CA GLY A 174 -11.68 -5.87 -12.15
C GLY A 174 -12.48 -5.38 -10.97
N ILE A 175 -13.75 -5.04 -11.24
CA ILE A 175 -14.71 -4.59 -10.25
C ILE A 175 -15.79 -5.65 -10.10
N PHE A 176 -16.09 -6.04 -8.86
CA PHE A 176 -17.11 -7.03 -8.53
C PHE A 176 -18.08 -6.45 -7.50
N HIS A 177 -19.29 -7.02 -7.44
CA HIS A 177 -20.29 -6.65 -6.46
C HIS A 177 -20.72 -7.87 -5.65
N THR A 178 -20.92 -7.70 -4.35
CA THR A 178 -21.44 -8.76 -3.50
C THR A 178 -22.92 -9.06 -3.78
N ASP A 179 -23.31 -10.32 -3.60
CA ASP A 179 -24.71 -10.73 -3.64
C ASP A 179 -25.50 -10.34 -2.36
N ASP A 180 -26.77 -10.74 -2.29
CA ASP A 180 -27.66 -10.47 -1.15
C ASP A 180 -27.18 -11.09 0.19
N GLN A 181 -26.23 -12.03 0.15
CA GLN A 181 -25.59 -12.64 1.32
C GLN A 181 -24.19 -12.07 1.57
N GLY A 182 -23.84 -10.98 0.89
CA GLY A 182 -22.54 -10.34 0.98
C GLY A 182 -21.42 -11.14 0.32
N TYR A 183 -21.73 -12.22 -0.42
CA TYR A 183 -20.72 -13.09 -1.00
C TYR A 183 -20.11 -12.50 -2.26
N TYR A 184 -18.80 -12.65 -2.39
CA TYR A 184 -18.04 -12.33 -3.60
C TYR A 184 -17.17 -13.51 -4.02
N ARG A 185 -16.83 -13.54 -5.31
CA ARG A 185 -15.83 -14.45 -5.88
C ARG A 185 -15.26 -13.83 -7.15
N PHE A 186 -13.96 -13.99 -7.33
CA PHE A 186 -13.25 -13.68 -8.58
C PHE A 186 -12.12 -14.69 -8.80
N VAL A 187 -11.68 -14.81 -10.05
CA VAL A 187 -10.48 -15.57 -10.42
C VAL A 187 -9.37 -14.59 -10.75
N ALA A 188 -8.27 -14.74 -10.03
CA ALA A 188 -7.04 -13.98 -10.09
C ALA A 188 -5.88 -14.93 -10.43
N ILE A 189 -4.64 -14.51 -10.23
CA ILE A 189 -3.51 -15.42 -10.11
C ILE A 189 -3.05 -15.52 -8.66
N ARG A 190 -2.30 -16.57 -8.33
CA ARG A 190 -1.58 -16.57 -7.06
C ARG A 190 -0.55 -15.43 -7.13
N PRO A 191 -0.61 -14.44 -6.22
CA PRO A 191 0.22 -13.27 -6.36
C PRO A 191 1.69 -13.64 -6.15
N VAL A 192 2.55 -13.02 -6.95
CA VAL A 192 4.00 -13.23 -6.90
C VAL A 192 4.69 -12.06 -6.23
N SER A 193 5.76 -12.35 -5.50
CA SER A 193 6.64 -11.32 -4.97
C SER A 193 7.28 -10.50 -6.08
N TYR A 194 7.45 -9.20 -5.85
CA TYR A 194 8.04 -8.30 -6.83
C TYR A 194 8.91 -7.21 -6.19
N PRO A 195 9.95 -6.74 -6.89
CA PRO A 195 10.75 -5.62 -6.43
C PRO A 195 10.01 -4.29 -6.59
N ILE A 196 10.08 -3.40 -5.59
CA ILE A 196 9.82 -1.98 -5.83
C ILE A 196 10.92 -1.39 -6.74
N PRO A 197 10.67 -0.28 -7.47
CA PRO A 197 11.70 0.38 -8.26
C PRO A 197 12.95 0.68 -7.43
N ASP A 198 14.12 0.20 -7.88
CA ASP A 198 15.38 0.31 -7.14
C ASP A 198 16.51 1.02 -7.92
N ASP A 199 16.22 1.49 -9.12
CA ASP A 199 17.10 2.25 -10.01
C ASP A 199 17.30 3.71 -9.55
N GLY A 200 16.54 4.16 -8.55
CA GLY A 200 16.53 5.53 -8.05
C GLY A 200 17.28 5.82 -6.75
N PRO A 201 17.19 7.08 -6.25
CA PRO A 201 17.65 7.45 -4.93
C PRO A 201 17.11 6.52 -3.84
N VAL A 202 15.82 6.15 -3.88
CA VAL A 202 15.25 5.28 -2.84
C VAL A 202 15.93 3.91 -2.88
N GLY A 203 16.10 3.31 -4.07
CA GLY A 203 16.84 2.06 -4.20
C GLY A 203 18.30 2.16 -3.75
N ALA A 204 18.97 3.27 -4.05
CA ALA A 204 20.32 3.53 -3.55
C ALA A 204 20.38 3.62 -2.01
N MET A 205 19.41 4.28 -1.39
CA MET A 205 19.26 4.34 0.07
C MET A 205 19.03 2.94 0.66
N LEU A 206 18.12 2.14 0.09
CA LEU A 206 17.85 0.79 0.56
C LEU A 206 19.08 -0.11 0.47
N ARG A 207 19.83 -0.05 -0.64
CA ARG A 207 21.10 -0.78 -0.78
C ARG A 207 22.13 -0.34 0.26
N ALA A 208 22.28 0.96 0.50
CA ALA A 208 23.19 1.49 1.51
C ALA A 208 22.81 1.03 2.94
N LEU A 209 21.51 0.87 3.21
CA LEU A 209 20.97 0.36 4.48
C LEU A 209 20.87 -1.17 4.54
N GLN A 210 21.36 -1.89 3.51
CA GLN A 210 21.25 -3.35 3.40
C GLN A 210 19.80 -3.88 3.50
N ARG A 211 18.84 -3.11 3.02
CA ARG A 211 17.43 -3.46 3.01
C ARG A 211 17.05 -4.17 1.71
N LYS A 212 16.28 -5.25 1.83
CA LYS A 212 15.59 -5.88 0.70
C LYS A 212 14.57 -4.90 0.12
N HIS A 213 14.33 -4.99 -1.19
CA HIS A 213 13.39 -4.14 -1.93
C HIS A 213 12.23 -4.96 -2.53
N TRP A 214 12.01 -6.18 -2.05
CA TRP A 214 10.99 -7.09 -2.56
C TRP A 214 9.77 -7.07 -1.65
N ARG A 215 8.61 -6.82 -2.23
CA ARG A 215 7.32 -6.94 -1.56
C ARG A 215 6.81 -8.37 -1.67
N PRO A 216 6.21 -8.92 -0.60
CA PRO A 216 5.55 -10.23 -0.65
C PRO A 216 4.41 -10.22 -1.68
N GLY A 217 4.08 -11.37 -2.26
CA GLY A 217 2.93 -11.48 -3.18
C GLY A 217 1.63 -11.05 -2.51
N HIS A 218 0.92 -10.09 -3.10
CA HIS A 218 -0.37 -9.60 -2.61
C HIS A 218 -1.34 -9.23 -3.74
N ILE A 219 -2.63 -9.22 -3.38
CA ILE A 219 -3.73 -8.68 -4.19
C ILE A 219 -4.23 -7.41 -3.49
N HIS A 220 -4.38 -6.32 -4.24
CA HIS A 220 -4.96 -5.10 -3.73
C HIS A 220 -6.48 -5.10 -3.81
N LEU A 221 -7.12 -4.50 -2.80
CA LEU A 221 -8.56 -4.32 -2.76
C LEU A 221 -8.93 -2.91 -2.28
N LEU A 222 -9.87 -2.31 -2.99
CA LEU A 222 -10.64 -1.16 -2.54
C LEU A 222 -12.11 -1.59 -2.42
N VAL A 223 -12.54 -1.80 -1.17
CA VAL A 223 -13.90 -2.25 -0.86
C VAL A 223 -14.74 -1.05 -0.42
N LYS A 224 -15.89 -0.86 -1.07
CA LYS A 224 -16.81 0.27 -0.83
C LYS A 224 -18.24 -0.25 -0.65
N ALA A 225 -18.97 0.36 0.28
CA ALA A 225 -20.41 0.14 0.40
C ALA A 225 -21.08 1.42 0.93
N PRO A 226 -22.31 1.75 0.46
CA PRO A 226 -23.05 2.89 1.00
C PRO A 226 -23.22 2.79 2.53
N GLY A 227 -22.88 3.87 3.25
CA GLY A 227 -22.98 3.92 4.72
C GLY A 227 -21.77 3.32 5.47
N TYR A 228 -20.74 2.87 4.75
CA TYR A 228 -19.50 2.36 5.31
C TYR A 228 -18.29 3.17 4.86
N ASN A 229 -17.26 3.22 5.70
CA ASN A 229 -15.99 3.78 5.32
C ASN A 229 -15.35 2.91 4.23
N PRO A 230 -14.80 3.51 3.15
CA PRO A 230 -13.99 2.77 2.19
C PRO A 230 -12.83 2.05 2.88
N LEU A 231 -12.62 0.80 2.50
CA LEU A 231 -11.50 -0.03 2.96
C LEU A 231 -10.50 -0.17 1.81
N THR A 232 -9.33 0.45 1.95
CA THR A 232 -8.16 0.16 1.13
C THR A 232 -7.32 -0.86 1.88
N THR A 233 -7.09 -2.04 1.29
CA THR A 233 -6.30 -3.07 1.91
C THR A 233 -5.63 -3.99 0.89
N HIS A 234 -4.83 -4.94 1.40
CA HIS A 234 -4.24 -6.02 0.63
C HIS A 234 -4.57 -7.35 1.30
N ILE A 235 -4.55 -8.43 0.54
CA ILE A 235 -4.35 -9.79 1.09
C ILE A 235 -2.98 -10.30 0.62
N PHE A 236 -2.19 -10.83 1.55
CA PHE A 236 -0.84 -11.33 1.29
C PHE A 236 -0.84 -12.86 1.26
N ALA A 237 -0.09 -13.46 0.34
CA ALA A 237 0.04 -14.91 0.28
C ALA A 237 0.87 -15.45 1.46
N SER A 238 0.31 -16.38 2.22
CA SER A 238 1.03 -17.05 3.30
C SER A 238 2.22 -17.87 2.77
N GLY A 239 3.26 -17.96 3.59
CA GLY A 239 4.50 -18.68 3.26
C GLY A 239 5.45 -17.93 2.31
N ASP A 240 5.13 -16.71 1.90
CA ASP A 240 6.04 -15.86 1.15
C ASP A 240 7.22 -15.39 2.04
N GLU A 241 8.44 -15.50 1.53
CA GLU A 241 9.66 -15.21 2.30
C GLU A 241 9.84 -13.73 2.66
N PHE A 242 9.16 -12.83 1.95
CA PHE A 242 9.26 -11.38 2.15
C PHE A 242 8.22 -10.81 3.09
N LEU A 243 7.32 -11.64 3.65
CA LEU A 243 6.33 -11.21 4.67
C LEU A 243 6.99 -10.50 5.85
N VAL A 244 8.18 -10.94 6.27
CA VAL A 244 8.93 -10.39 7.41
C VAL A 244 9.82 -9.19 7.04
N SER A 245 9.91 -8.86 5.75
CA SER A 245 10.85 -7.85 5.24
C SER A 245 10.27 -6.95 4.16
N ASP A 246 8.95 -6.78 4.13
CA ASP A 246 8.28 -5.89 3.17
C ASP A 246 8.89 -4.47 3.25
N PRO A 247 9.51 -3.94 2.19
CA PRO A 247 10.23 -2.67 2.22
C PRO A 247 9.34 -1.48 2.57
N VAL A 248 8.03 -1.62 2.41
CA VAL A 248 7.03 -0.56 2.65
C VAL A 248 6.16 -0.82 3.88
N PHE A 249 6.48 -1.88 4.66
CA PHE A 249 5.82 -2.21 5.92
C PHE A 249 4.30 -2.41 5.83
N GLY A 250 3.81 -2.87 4.67
CA GLY A 250 2.37 -3.00 4.39
C GLY A 250 1.74 -4.27 4.97
N VAL A 251 2.55 -5.25 5.38
CA VAL A 251 2.09 -6.53 5.92
C VAL A 251 1.53 -6.36 7.33
N LYS A 252 0.36 -6.95 7.56
CA LYS A 252 -0.26 -7.13 8.86
C LYS A 252 -0.72 -8.58 8.99
N ASP A 253 -0.55 -9.19 10.16
CA ASP A 253 -0.83 -10.63 10.35
C ASP A 253 -2.27 -11.01 9.96
N SER A 254 -3.24 -10.13 10.23
CA SER A 254 -4.65 -10.34 9.88
C SER A 254 -4.94 -10.34 8.38
N LEU A 255 -4.00 -9.85 7.57
CA LEU A 255 -4.10 -9.74 6.12
C LEU A 255 -3.31 -10.85 5.40
N VAL A 256 -2.67 -11.76 6.14
CA VAL A 256 -1.98 -12.92 5.57
C VAL A 256 -2.98 -14.06 5.37
N VAL A 257 -3.10 -14.55 4.14
CA VAL A 257 -4.12 -15.50 3.70
C VAL A 257 -3.49 -16.75 3.10
N ASP A 258 -4.04 -17.91 3.43
CA ASP A 258 -3.62 -19.18 2.83
C ASP A 258 -4.12 -19.32 1.39
N PHE A 259 -3.18 -19.44 0.47
CA PHE A 259 -3.45 -19.85 -0.91
C PHE A 259 -3.22 -21.36 -1.01
N ASN A 260 -4.31 -22.12 -0.84
CA ASN A 260 -4.27 -23.57 -0.80
C ASN A 260 -4.28 -24.15 -2.22
N ARG A 261 -3.20 -24.85 -2.58
CA ARG A 261 -3.07 -25.51 -3.89
C ARG A 261 -4.01 -26.71 -3.99
N ASN A 262 -4.71 -26.81 -5.11
CA ASN A 262 -5.64 -27.89 -5.43
C ASN A 262 -5.32 -28.46 -6.82
N GLU A 263 -5.22 -29.78 -6.89
CA GLU A 263 -4.87 -30.56 -8.09
C GLU A 263 -6.10 -31.21 -8.75
N SER A 264 -7.28 -31.10 -8.15
CA SER A 264 -8.50 -31.77 -8.63
C SER A 264 -9.09 -31.06 -9.84
N GLU A 265 -9.11 -31.73 -10.99
CA GLU A 265 -9.79 -31.26 -12.21
C GLU A 265 -11.31 -31.09 -11.99
N GLU A 266 -11.92 -31.95 -11.16
CA GLU A 266 -13.35 -31.85 -10.83
C GLU A 266 -13.65 -30.56 -10.06
N GLU A 267 -12.80 -30.20 -9.10
CA GLU A 267 -12.94 -28.94 -8.36
C GLU A 267 -12.63 -27.74 -9.24
N ALA A 268 -11.59 -27.81 -10.07
CA ALA A 268 -11.23 -26.75 -11.00
C ALA A 268 -12.38 -26.42 -11.96
N ALA A 269 -13.07 -27.46 -12.47
CA ALA A 269 -14.26 -27.31 -13.32
C ALA A 269 -15.42 -26.57 -12.64
N LYS A 270 -15.60 -26.71 -11.30
CA LYS A 270 -16.63 -25.98 -10.54
C LYS A 270 -16.40 -24.48 -10.52
N TYR A 271 -15.14 -24.05 -10.64
CA TYR A 271 -14.74 -22.65 -10.69
C TYR A 271 -14.47 -22.14 -12.10
N GLY A 272 -14.52 -22.99 -13.12
CA GLY A 272 -14.16 -22.64 -14.49
C GLY A 272 -12.68 -22.35 -14.69
N VAL A 273 -11.81 -22.97 -13.88
CA VAL A 273 -10.34 -22.85 -13.97
C VAL A 273 -9.70 -24.20 -14.32
N GLN A 274 -8.39 -24.21 -14.57
CA GLN A 274 -7.61 -25.43 -14.80
C GLN A 274 -6.82 -25.83 -13.55
N ALA A 275 -6.62 -27.13 -13.33
CA ALA A 275 -5.72 -27.63 -12.30
C ALA A 275 -4.25 -27.60 -12.81
N PRO A 276 -3.26 -27.32 -11.94
CA PRO A 276 -3.41 -26.89 -10.55
C PRO A 276 -3.97 -25.47 -10.44
N PHE A 277 -4.73 -25.22 -9.38
CA PHE A 277 -5.18 -23.88 -9.01
C PHE A 277 -5.04 -23.66 -7.51
N TYR A 278 -5.24 -22.43 -7.07
CA TYR A 278 -5.21 -22.02 -5.68
C TYR A 278 -6.59 -21.55 -5.21
N THR A 279 -6.88 -21.72 -3.93
CA THR A 279 -8.07 -21.14 -3.28
C THR A 279 -7.65 -20.29 -2.09
N ALA A 280 -8.22 -19.09 -2.00
CA ALA A 280 -8.05 -18.18 -0.88
C ALA A 280 -9.44 -17.73 -0.39
N ASN A 281 -9.71 -17.94 0.90
CA ASN A 281 -10.96 -17.52 1.54
C ASN A 281 -10.68 -16.36 2.48
N PHE A 282 -11.37 -15.24 2.31
CA PHE A 282 -11.18 -14.06 3.15
C PHE A 282 -12.47 -13.25 3.29
N ASP A 283 -12.83 -12.86 4.51
CA ASP A 283 -13.98 -12.01 4.75
C ASP A 283 -13.53 -10.57 5.03
N PHE A 284 -14.13 -9.60 4.35
CA PHE A 284 -13.90 -8.19 4.60
C PHE A 284 -14.94 -7.65 5.58
N ILE A 285 -14.49 -7.02 6.66
CA ILE A 285 -15.35 -6.42 7.67
C ILE A 285 -15.27 -4.89 7.55
N LEU A 286 -16.34 -4.26 7.08
CA LEU A 286 -16.41 -2.82 6.88
C LEU A 286 -16.91 -2.10 8.13
N LYS A 287 -16.25 -0.98 8.44
CA LYS A 287 -16.65 -0.08 9.52
C LYS A 287 -17.73 0.89 9.03
N PRO A 288 -18.86 1.05 9.75
CA PRO A 288 -19.86 2.06 9.42
C PRO A 288 -19.24 3.46 9.37
N SER A 289 -19.68 4.29 8.43
CA SER A 289 -19.36 5.71 8.45
C SER A 289 -20.02 6.33 9.67
N GLY A 290 -19.22 7.01 10.51
CA GLY A 290 -19.76 7.76 11.64
C GLY A 290 -20.80 8.77 11.14
N LYS A 291 -21.88 8.97 11.92
CA LYS A 291 -22.74 10.15 11.76
C LYS A 291 -21.99 11.41 12.18
#